data_AF-A0A836ZPP2-F1
#
_entry.id   AF-A0A836ZPP2-F1
#
_cell.length_a   1.000
_cell.length_b   1.000
_cell.length_c   1.000
_cell.angle_alpha   90.00
_cell.angle_beta   90.00
_cell.angle_gamma   90.00
#
_symmetry.space_group_name_H-M   'P 1'
#
loop_
_entity.id
_entity.type
_entity.pdbx_description
1 polymer ?
#
loop_
_entity_poly.entity_id
_entity_poly.type
_entity_poly.pdbx_seq_one_letter_code
_entity_poly.pdbx_strand_id
1 'polypeptide(L)' 'PTGRRLPVARRQALVARAAEAGVPIVEDDPYGELYYSGQPLPSLLSMNPEGVIYMGSFSKVLAPGLRLGYVVAP' A
#
# COMPACT_ATOMS: atom_id res chain seq x y z
N PRO A 1 1.79 -3.62 -14.34
CA PRO A 1 2.58 -4.01 -15.53
C PRO A 1 4.09 -4.17 -15.30
N THR A 2 4.75 -3.41 -14.41
CA THR A 2 6.22 -3.51 -14.23
C THR A 2 6.67 -4.47 -13.12
N GLY A 3 5.78 -4.86 -12.20
CA GLY A 3 6.10 -5.71 -11.04
C GLY A 3 7.10 -5.08 -10.04
N ARG A 4 7.47 -3.81 -10.22
CA ARG A 4 8.45 -3.13 -9.37
C ARG A 4 7.82 -2.75 -8.03
N ARG A 5 8.59 -2.93 -6.95
CA ARG A 5 8.24 -2.49 -5.60
C ARG A 5 9.03 -1.24 -5.23
N LEU A 6 8.45 -0.33 -4.44
CA LEU A 6 9.18 0.81 -3.89
C LEU A 6 10.11 0.34 -2.76
N PRO A 7 11.44 0.55 -2.86
CA PRO A 7 12.35 0.29 -1.75
C PRO A 7 12.01 1.12 -0.51
N VAL A 8 12.33 0.62 0.68
CA VAL A 8 11.99 1.25 1.97
C VAL A 8 12.40 2.72 2.05
N ALA A 9 13.64 3.04 1.67
CA ALA A 9 14.12 4.44 1.69
C ALA A 9 13.27 5.37 0.81
N ARG A 10 12.75 4.88 -0.32
CA ARG A 10 11.89 5.67 -1.21
C ARG A 10 10.47 5.79 -0.67
N ARG A 11 9.97 4.76 0.03
CA ARG A 11 8.68 4.82 0.75
C ARG A 11 8.73 5.90 1.85
N GLN A 12 9.77 5.89 2.67
CA GLN A 12 9.97 6.89 3.73
C GLN A 12 10.06 8.31 3.16
N ALA A 13 10.86 8.51 2.11
CA ALA A 13 10.97 9.82 1.47
C ALA A 13 9.63 10.29 0.88
N LEU A 14 8.86 9.40 0.26
CA LEU A 14 7.53 9.73 -0.29
C LEU A 14 6.57 10.18 0.81
N VAL A 15 6.48 9.40 1.89
CA VAL A 15 5.59 9.69 3.03
C VAL A 15 5.97 11.00 3.71
N ALA A 16 7.26 11.24 3.94
CA ALA A 16 7.73 12.49 4.54
C ALA A 16 7.37 13.71 3.67
N ARG A 17 7.57 13.63 2.35
CA ARG A 17 7.23 14.74 1.44
C ARG A 17 5.73 15.00 1.35
N ALA A 18 4.92 13.95 1.36
CA ALA A 18 3.47 14.09 1.36
C ALA A 18 2.97 14.73 2.66
N ALA A 19 3.54 14.33 3.80
CA ALA A 19 3.23 14.92 5.10
C ALA A 19 3.63 16.41 5.17
N GLU A 20 4.83 16.77 4.71
CA GLU A 20 5.28 18.18 4.61
C GLU A 20 4.34 19.02 3.73
N ALA A 21 3.81 18.45 2.66
CA ALA A 21 2.91 19.12 1.74
C ALA A 21 1.44 19.12 2.19
N GLY A 22 1.09 18.40 3.25
CA GLY A 22 -0.30 18.20 3.67
C GLY A 22 -1.16 17.45 2.64
N VAL A 23 -0.55 16.57 1.84
CA VAL A 23 -1.22 15.83 0.77
C VAL A 23 -1.44 14.38 1.20
N PRO A 24 -2.68 13.84 1.11
CA PRO A 24 -2.93 12.44 1.43
C PRO A 24 -2.32 11.51 0.37
N ILE A 25 -1.87 10.33 0.79
CA ILE A 25 -1.42 9.25 -0.09
C ILE A 25 -2.51 8.18 -0.17
N VAL A 26 -2.83 7.73 -1.38
CA VAL A 26 -3.60 6.50 -1.59
C VAL A 26 -2.64 5.36 -1.89
N GLU A 27 -2.56 4.36 -1.00
CA GLU A 27 -1.81 3.13 -1.21
C GLU A 27 -2.74 2.04 -1.76
N ASP A 28 -2.73 1.86 -3.07
CA ASP A 28 -3.44 0.76 -3.77
C ASP A 28 -2.59 -0.51 -3.75
N ASP A 29 -2.93 -1.46 -2.87
CA ASP A 29 -2.15 -2.67 -2.64
C ASP A 29 -2.94 -3.98 -2.87
N PRO A 30 -3.32 -4.28 -4.13
CA PRO A 30 -4.00 -5.53 -4.48
C PRO A 30 -3.05 -6.75 -4.50
N TYR A 31 -1.76 -6.55 -4.27
CA TYR A 31 -0.72 -7.59 -4.33
C TYR A 31 0.09 -7.71 -3.02
N GLY A 32 -0.29 -7.01 -1.94
CA GLY A 32 0.47 -6.98 -0.67
C GLY A 32 0.68 -8.36 -0.06
N GLU A 33 -0.32 -9.23 -0.22
CA GLU A 33 -0.31 -10.64 0.21
C GLU A 33 0.46 -11.57 -0.76
N LEU A 34 0.89 -11.07 -1.92
CA LEU A 34 1.55 -11.85 -2.98
C LEU A 34 3.03 -11.48 -3.08
N TYR A 35 3.86 -12.13 -2.26
CA TYR A 35 5.32 -12.04 -2.32
C TYR A 35 5.95 -13.42 -2.44
N TYR A 36 6.78 -13.62 -3.48
CA TYR A 36 7.36 -14.94 -3.80
C TYR A 36 8.63 -15.27 -3.00
N SER A 37 9.33 -14.27 -2.47
CA SER A 37 10.54 -14.43 -1.67
C SER A 37 10.83 -13.20 -0.81
N GLY A 38 11.52 -13.41 0.32
CA GLY A 38 11.84 -12.38 1.29
C GLY A 38 10.64 -11.99 2.16
N GLN A 39 10.85 -11.01 3.03
CA GLN A 39 9.78 -10.43 3.84
C GLN A 39 8.97 -9.39 3.04
N PRO A 40 7.68 -9.22 3.35
CA PRO A 40 6.90 -8.13 2.79
C PRO A 40 7.51 -6.78 3.17
N LEU A 41 7.36 -5.80 2.29
CA LEU A 41 7.76 -4.44 2.60
C LEU A 41 6.73 -3.81 3.52
N PRO A 42 7.13 -2.96 4.48
CA PRO A 42 6.18 -2.21 5.29
C PRO A 42 5.30 -1.32 4.40
N SER A 43 4.01 -1.26 4.71
CA SER A 43 3.04 -0.41 4.03
C SER A 43 3.35 1.07 4.29
N LEU A 44 2.96 1.94 3.37
CA LEU A 44 3.00 3.38 3.61
C LEU A 44 2.11 3.77 4.79
N LEU A 45 0.98 3.08 4.98
CA LEU A 45 0.09 3.28 6.13
C LEU A 45 0.82 3.10 7.47
N SER A 46 1.67 2.08 7.60
CA SER A 46 2.46 1.87 8.83
C SER A 46 3.46 3.00 9.13
N MET A 47 3.81 3.81 8.12
CA MET A 47 4.76 4.93 8.24
C MET A 47 4.06 6.26 8.54
N ASN A 48 2.82 6.44 8.09
CA ASN A 48 2.01 7.63 8.37
C ASN A 48 0.52 7.27 8.44
N PRO A 49 0.04 6.77 9.60
CA PRO A 49 -1.34 6.33 9.78
C PRO A 49 -2.39 7.42 9.49
N GLU A 50 -2.06 8.68 9.77
CA GLU A 50 -2.99 9.82 9.64
C GLU A 50 -3.06 10.40 8.21
N GLY A 51 -2.07 10.09 7.36
CA GLY A 51 -1.96 10.70 6.02
C GLY A 51 -2.03 9.71 4.87
N VAL A 52 -2.29 8.42 5.16
CA VAL A 52 -2.36 7.37 4.15
C VAL A 52 -3.72 6.69 4.20
N ILE A 53 -4.36 6.60 3.04
CA ILE A 53 -5.55 5.77 2.81
C ILE A 53 -5.07 4.49 2.15
N TYR A 54 -5.21 3.36 2.84
CA TYR A 54 -4.81 2.06 2.33
C TYR A 54 -5.99 1.34 1.68
N MET A 55 -5.77 0.76 0.51
CA MET A 55 -6.75 -0.02 -0.23
C MET A 55 -6.24 -1.44 -0.46
N GLY A 56 -6.93 -2.43 0.10
CA GLY A 56 -6.63 -3.85 -0.12
C GLY A 56 -7.69 -4.54 -0.99
N SER A 57 -7.31 -5.66 -1.60
CA SER A 57 -8.23 -6.46 -2.41
C SER A 57 -8.06 -7.96 -2.22
N PHE A 58 -9.17 -8.69 -2.21
CA PHE A 58 -9.17 -10.16 -2.25
C PHE A 58 -9.19 -10.72 -3.67
N SER A 59 -9.19 -9.86 -4.68
CA SER A 59 -9.33 -10.24 -6.09
C SER A 59 -8.18 -11.12 -6.61
N LYS A 60 -7.02 -11.11 -5.93
CA LYS A 60 -5.81 -11.83 -6.36
C LYS A 60 -5.43 -13.01 -5.45
N VAL A 61 -6.14 -13.18 -4.33
CA VAL A 61 -5.82 -14.19 -3.31
C VAL A 61 -6.98 -15.10 -2.94
N LEU A 62 -8.24 -14.67 -3.16
CA LEU A 62 -9.43 -15.47 -2.82
C LEU A 62 -10.27 -15.78 -4.07
N ALA A 63 -11.03 -14.82 -4.57
CA ALA A 63 -11.95 -15.02 -5.68
C ALA A 63 -12.20 -13.69 -6.43
N PRO A 64 -11.72 -13.53 -7.68
CA PRO A 64 -11.93 -12.31 -8.45
C PRO A 64 -13.42 -11.94 -8.63
N GLY A 65 -14.29 -12.96 -8.74
CA GLY A 65 -15.73 -12.80 -8.98
C GLY A 65 -16.52 -12.25 -7.79
N LEU A 66 -15.98 -12.31 -6.57
CA LEU A 66 -16.66 -11.80 -5.37
C LEU A 66 -16.63 -10.26 -5.30
N ARG A 67 -15.69 -9.62 -6.01
CA ARG A 67 -15.52 -8.16 -6.04
C ARG A 67 -15.34 -7.54 -4.63
N LEU A 68 -14.67 -8.26 -3.73
CA LEU A 68 -14.43 -7.83 -2.36
C LEU A 68 -13.07 -7.13 -2.20
N GLY A 69 -13.08 -5.98 -1.54
CA GLY A 69 -11.92 -5.22 -1.11
C GLY A 69 -12.25 -4.45 0.17
N TYR A 70 -11.25 -3.75 0.71
CA TYR A 70 -11.40 -2.98 1.94
C TYR A 70 -10.55 -1.70 1.89
N VAL A 71 -10.94 -0.72 2.70
CA VAL A 71 -10.25 0.55 2.86
C VAL A 71 -9.93 0.75 4.34
N VAL A 72 -8.72 1.21 4.63
CA VAL A 72 -8.32 1.73 5.94
C VAL A 72 -8.00 3.20 5.77
N ALA A 73 -8.69 4.06 6.50
CA ALA A 73 -8.52 5.50 6.48
C ALA A 73 -8.55 6.03 7.93
N PRO A 74 -7.98 7.21 8.21
CA PRO A 74 -8.07 7.87 9.52
C PRO A 74 -9.51 8.08 10.01
#